data_AF-A0A1L7CDV7-F1
#
_entry.id   AF-A0A1L7CDV7-F1
#
_cell.length_a   1.000
_cell.length_b   1.000
_cell.length_c   1.000
_cell.angle_alpha   90.00
_cell.angle_beta   90.00
_cell.angle_gamma   90.00
#
_symmetry.space_group_name_H-M   'P 1'
#
loop_
_entity.id
_entity.type
_entity.pdbx_description
1 polymer ?
#
loop_
_entity_poly.entity_id
_entity_poly.type
_entity_poly.pdbx_seq_one_letter_code
_entity_poly.pdbx_strand_id
1 'polypeptide(L)'
;MWMQYAFGQAAKSAGTFAALAWLRAINASAGARMPKDSDIVVSLTTHGSRLNSVWAAIESIARGTTTVAIWLWLDEDDYHRPWPDTLHRLVQRGLVVRKSSGNYGPHTKYFDAFQQLAGTTTTVITIDDDVIYPKTFVEKLLDAHTPGQVTCYRAHHIVTDGNTLAPYTQWEKAVDTTPAYDKFATGVSGVLYPPEMIQAVAASGKGFLDTCPRADDVWLHAHALRANHKIAQVHPQPRSFNIIPHIQFSGLVMGNTIGGGNDEQIKATYTAADIEKILGERA
;
A
#
# COMPACT_ATOMS: atom_id res chain seq x y z
N MET A 1 -3.22 14.09 30.82
CA MET A 1 -3.73 13.45 29.59
C MET A 1 -3.49 14.30 28.35
N TRP A 2 -3.98 15.55 28.26
CA TRP A 2 -3.75 16.43 27.10
C TRP A 2 -2.29 16.88 26.88
N MET A 3 -1.56 17.25 27.94
CA MET A 3 -0.14 17.62 27.80
C MET A 3 0.73 16.43 27.36
N GLN A 4 0.54 15.23 27.93
CA GLN A 4 1.27 14.02 27.50
C GLN A 4 0.97 13.63 26.05
N TYR A 5 -0.28 13.80 25.61
CA TYR A 5 -0.67 13.61 24.21
C TYR A 5 -0.01 14.65 23.30
N ALA A 6 -0.04 15.93 23.67
CA ALA A 6 0.59 17.02 22.93
C ALA A 6 2.13 16.86 22.86
N PHE A 7 2.78 16.49 23.96
CA PHE A 7 4.21 16.15 23.98
C PHE A 7 4.54 14.93 23.13
N GLY A 8 3.70 13.88 23.17
CA GLY A 8 3.85 12.70 22.32
C GLY A 8 3.72 13.02 20.83
N GLN A 9 2.78 13.88 20.45
CA GLN A 9 2.61 14.33 19.06
C GLN A 9 3.72 15.28 18.62
N ALA A 10 4.17 16.18 19.48
CA ALA A 10 5.31 17.06 19.23
C ALA A 10 6.64 16.28 19.06
N ALA A 11 6.89 15.28 19.91
CA ALA A 11 8.07 14.42 19.81
C ALA A 11 8.07 13.56 18.54
N LYS A 12 6.92 12.98 18.18
CA LYS A 12 6.76 12.25 16.90
C LYS A 12 6.98 13.16 15.69
N SER A 13 6.49 14.39 15.75
CA SER A 13 6.69 15.38 14.70
C SER A 13 8.16 15.77 14.58
N ALA A 14 8.85 16.04 15.69
CA ALA A 14 10.28 16.34 15.71
C ALA A 14 11.14 15.19 15.16
N GLY A 15 10.84 13.94 15.56
CA GLY A 15 11.51 12.76 15.03
C GLY A 15 11.28 12.58 13.53
N THR A 16 10.09 12.93 13.03
CA THR A 16 9.77 12.90 11.60
C THR A 16 10.56 13.96 10.82
N PHE A 17 10.65 15.19 11.32
CA PHE A 17 11.46 16.24 10.68
C PHE A 17 12.95 15.89 10.66
N ALA A 18 13.48 15.34 11.76
CA ALA A 18 14.86 14.86 11.81
C ALA A 18 15.10 13.74 10.78
N ALA A 19 14.17 12.78 10.67
CA ALA A 19 14.24 11.72 9.66
C ALA A 19 14.21 12.30 8.23
N LEU A 20 13.35 13.28 7.96
CA LEU A 20 13.27 13.93 6.65
C LEU A 20 14.55 14.69 6.30
N ALA A 21 15.11 15.45 7.25
CA ALA A 21 16.38 16.16 7.06
C ALA A 21 17.51 15.17 6.75
N TRP A 22 17.57 14.05 7.47
CA TRP A 22 18.54 12.99 7.22
C TRP A 22 18.37 12.32 5.86
N LEU A 23 17.15 11.94 5.49
CA LEU A 23 16.85 11.35 4.18
C LEU A 23 17.17 12.34 3.05
N ARG A 24 16.97 13.64 3.27
CA ARG A 24 17.34 14.68 2.29
C ARG A 24 18.84 14.78 2.10
N ALA A 25 19.63 14.64 3.17
CA ALA A 25 21.08 14.58 3.07
C ALA A 25 21.53 13.34 2.27
N ILE A 26 20.96 12.15 2.55
CA ILE A 26 21.21 10.92 1.79
C ILE A 26 20.89 11.11 0.30
N ASN A 27 19.73 11.71 0.00
CA ASN A 27 19.30 11.97 -1.36
C ASN A 27 20.26 12.87 -2.12
N ALA A 28 20.88 13.83 -1.44
CA ALA A 28 21.86 14.74 -2.03
C ALA A 28 23.26 14.12 -2.20
N SER A 29 23.64 13.15 -1.36
CA SER A 29 25.02 12.62 -1.29
C SER A 29 25.24 11.28 -2.00
N ALA A 30 24.44 10.95 -3.02
CA ALA A 30 24.47 9.66 -3.73
C ALA A 30 24.26 8.44 -2.82
N GLY A 31 23.08 8.37 -2.18
CA GLY A 31 22.65 7.25 -1.33
C GLY A 31 22.59 5.88 -2.01
N ALA A 32 21.97 4.89 -1.35
CA ALA A 32 21.91 3.50 -1.81
C ALA A 32 21.40 3.36 -3.26
N ARG A 33 22.04 2.46 -4.02
CA ARG A 33 21.61 2.09 -5.37
C ARG A 33 20.47 1.07 -5.30
N MET A 34 19.54 1.17 -6.23
CA MET A 34 18.45 0.24 -6.41
C MET A 34 18.67 -0.51 -7.73
N PRO A 35 18.43 -1.83 -7.78
CA PRO A 35 18.39 -2.55 -9.04
C PRO A 35 17.20 -2.05 -9.87
N LYS A 36 17.35 -2.07 -11.20
CA LYS A 36 16.23 -1.73 -12.11
C LYS A 36 15.21 -2.86 -12.23
N ASP A 37 15.70 -4.10 -12.10
CA ASP A 37 14.93 -5.35 -12.18
C ASP A 37 15.31 -6.25 -10.99
N SER A 38 14.32 -6.94 -10.42
CA SER A 38 14.46 -7.77 -9.22
C SER A 38 13.24 -8.70 -9.11
N ASP A 39 13.42 -9.86 -8.49
CA ASP A 39 12.31 -10.80 -8.20
C ASP A 39 11.31 -10.21 -7.17
N ILE A 40 11.70 -9.11 -6.51
CA ILE A 40 10.84 -8.34 -5.62
C ILE A 40 10.83 -6.88 -6.10
N VAL A 41 9.62 -6.37 -6.37
CA VAL A 41 9.37 -5.00 -6.80
C VAL A 41 8.57 -4.27 -5.73
N VAL A 42 9.06 -3.12 -5.26
CA VAL A 42 8.26 -2.17 -4.50
C VAL A 42 7.60 -1.20 -5.47
N SER A 43 6.27 -1.16 -5.50
CA SER A 43 5.47 -0.35 -6.41
C SER A 43 4.70 0.72 -5.65
N LEU A 44 4.70 1.94 -6.17
CA LEU A 44 3.99 3.08 -5.60
C LEU A 44 3.53 4.05 -6.68
N THR A 45 2.57 4.91 -6.33
CA THR A 45 2.15 6.03 -7.17
C THR A 45 2.18 7.33 -6.38
N THR A 46 2.32 8.46 -7.07
CA THR A 46 2.22 9.79 -6.49
C THR A 46 1.54 10.71 -7.51
N HIS A 47 1.04 11.85 -7.04
CA HIS A 47 0.33 12.79 -7.90
C HIS A 47 0.51 14.25 -7.45
N GLY A 48 0.41 15.18 -8.40
CA GLY A 48 0.35 16.62 -8.16
C GLY A 48 1.51 17.15 -7.32
N SER A 49 1.20 17.82 -6.20
CA SER A 49 2.22 18.41 -5.33
C SER A 49 3.07 17.37 -4.58
N ARG A 50 2.58 16.14 -4.43
CA ARG A 50 3.27 15.05 -3.72
C ARG A 50 4.54 14.57 -4.43
N LEU A 51 4.70 14.87 -5.73
CA LEU A 51 5.97 14.69 -6.44
C LEU A 51 7.15 15.36 -5.72
N ASN A 52 6.91 16.47 -5.00
CA ASN A 52 7.95 17.19 -4.26
C ASN A 52 8.38 16.50 -2.96
N SER A 53 7.66 15.47 -2.53
CA SER A 53 7.86 14.79 -1.23
C SER A 53 8.01 13.28 -1.33
N VAL A 54 7.55 12.63 -2.42
CA VAL A 54 7.64 11.18 -2.64
C VAL A 54 9.06 10.63 -2.50
N TRP A 55 10.07 11.47 -2.76
CA TRP A 55 11.48 11.11 -2.57
C TRP A 55 11.76 10.56 -1.17
N ALA A 56 11.08 11.04 -0.12
CA ALA A 56 11.33 10.56 1.23
C ALA A 56 10.83 9.13 1.46
N ALA A 57 9.67 8.78 0.89
CA ALA A 57 9.16 7.41 0.91
C ALA A 57 10.12 6.47 0.17
N ILE A 58 10.54 6.86 -1.04
CA ILE A 58 11.47 6.07 -1.86
C ILE A 58 12.83 5.91 -1.17
N GLU A 59 13.43 6.97 -0.62
CA GLU A 59 14.69 6.88 0.14
C GLU A 59 14.56 5.96 1.35
N SER A 60 13.38 5.97 2.00
CA SER A 60 13.17 5.15 3.18
C SER A 60 13.20 3.65 2.88
N ILE A 61 12.77 3.25 1.67
CA ILE A 61 12.87 1.89 1.14
C ILE A 61 14.27 1.61 0.59
N ALA A 62 14.84 2.54 -0.20
CA ALA A 62 16.13 2.34 -0.87
C ALA A 62 17.28 2.09 0.12
N ARG A 63 17.22 2.66 1.32
CA ARG A 63 18.18 2.42 2.42
C ARG A 63 17.92 1.14 3.23
N GLY A 64 16.94 0.35 2.83
CA GLY A 64 16.49 -0.85 3.53
C GLY A 64 17.58 -1.91 3.61
N THR A 65 17.38 -2.90 4.49
CA THR A 65 18.29 -4.05 4.62
C THR A 65 18.17 -5.01 3.44
N THR A 66 17.00 -5.07 2.81
CA THR A 66 16.76 -5.81 1.58
C THR A 66 16.79 -4.87 0.38
N THR A 67 17.63 -5.18 -0.61
CA THR A 67 17.72 -4.43 -1.86
C THR A 67 16.64 -4.91 -2.83
N VAL A 68 15.85 -3.98 -3.37
CA VAL A 68 14.70 -4.27 -4.25
C VAL A 68 14.61 -3.26 -5.38
N ALA A 69 13.96 -3.64 -6.49
CA ALA A 69 13.59 -2.67 -7.51
C ALA A 69 12.43 -1.80 -7.01
N ILE A 70 12.45 -0.50 -7.34
CA ILE A 70 11.38 0.43 -6.95
C ILE A 70 10.78 1.04 -8.21
N TRP A 71 9.47 0.89 -8.37
CA TRP A 71 8.69 1.37 -9.51
C TRP A 71 7.74 2.48 -9.08
N LEU A 72 7.99 3.70 -9.55
CA LEU A 72 7.11 4.85 -9.35
C LEU A 72 6.21 5.04 -10.58
N TRP A 73 4.90 4.94 -10.38
CA TRP A 73 3.89 5.17 -11.40
C TRP A 73 3.36 6.60 -11.33
N LEU A 74 3.36 7.28 -12.47
CA LEU A 74 2.83 8.63 -12.64
C LEU A 74 1.76 8.62 -13.73
N ASP A 75 0.64 9.29 -13.46
CA ASP A 75 -0.35 9.62 -14.49
C ASP A 75 0.27 10.55 -15.55
N GLU A 76 -0.36 10.65 -16.71
CA GLU A 76 0.23 11.31 -17.88
C GLU A 76 0.73 12.74 -17.62
N ASP A 77 -0.09 13.58 -16.95
CA ASP A 77 0.26 14.95 -16.63
C ASP A 77 1.49 15.04 -15.70
N ASP A 78 1.55 14.16 -14.69
CA ASP A 78 2.65 14.14 -13.73
C ASP A 78 3.91 13.45 -14.30
N TYR A 79 3.76 12.58 -15.29
CA TYR A 79 4.89 11.98 -15.99
C TYR A 79 5.59 13.01 -16.91
N HIS A 80 4.83 13.89 -17.57
CA HIS A 80 5.37 14.84 -18.54
C HIS A 80 5.76 16.21 -17.96
N ARG A 81 5.31 16.56 -16.76
CA ARG A 81 5.74 17.78 -16.08
C ARG A 81 7.20 17.70 -15.61
N PRO A 82 7.85 18.85 -15.33
CA PRO A 82 9.17 18.86 -14.70
C PRO A 82 9.17 18.16 -13.34
N TRP A 83 10.14 17.28 -13.12
CA TRP A 83 10.36 16.59 -11.86
C TRP A 83 11.35 17.36 -10.96
N PRO A 84 11.24 17.26 -9.63
CA PRO A 84 12.22 17.87 -8.73
C PRO A 84 13.56 17.12 -8.81
N ASP A 85 14.66 17.82 -8.52
CA ASP A 85 16.01 17.23 -8.51
C ASP A 85 16.13 16.01 -7.57
N THR A 86 15.33 15.98 -6.51
CA THR A 86 15.27 14.84 -5.58
C THR A 86 14.88 13.55 -6.28
N LEU A 87 13.97 13.63 -7.26
CA LEU A 87 13.52 12.49 -8.05
C LEU A 87 14.55 12.13 -9.14
N HIS A 88 15.13 13.13 -9.81
CA HIS A 88 16.22 12.88 -10.78
C HIS A 88 17.41 12.15 -10.14
N ARG A 89 17.80 12.51 -8.90
CA ARG A 89 18.85 11.80 -8.15
C ARG A 89 18.47 10.36 -7.78
N LEU A 90 17.18 10.06 -7.60
CA LEU A 90 16.71 8.69 -7.38
C LEU A 90 16.75 7.87 -8.68
N VAL A 91 16.34 8.47 -9.81
CA VAL A 91 16.43 7.84 -11.15
C VAL A 91 17.88 7.49 -11.50
N GLN A 92 18.81 8.40 -11.23
CA GLN A 92 20.25 8.14 -11.40
C GLN A 92 20.77 6.97 -10.55
N ARG A 93 20.08 6.63 -9.45
CA ARG A 93 20.40 5.50 -8.57
C ARG A 93 19.60 4.24 -8.85
N GLY A 94 18.74 4.23 -9.88
CA GLY A 94 18.03 3.04 -10.33
C GLY A 94 16.53 3.03 -10.04
N LEU A 95 15.94 4.11 -9.52
CA LEU A 95 14.48 4.23 -9.48
C LEU A 95 13.93 4.12 -10.91
N VAL A 96 12.92 3.27 -11.10
CA VAL A 96 12.22 3.12 -12.37
C VAL A 96 10.95 3.95 -12.34
N VAL A 97 10.91 5.04 -13.10
CA VAL A 97 9.70 5.88 -13.23
C VAL A 97 8.94 5.46 -14.49
N ARG A 98 7.66 5.14 -14.33
CA ARG A 98 6.78 4.63 -15.39
C ARG A 98 5.56 5.53 -15.57
N LYS A 99 5.08 5.64 -16.79
CA LYS A 99 3.80 6.28 -17.11
C LYS A 99 2.68 5.26 -16.92
N SER A 100 1.64 5.62 -16.17
CA SER A 100 0.44 4.79 -16.05
C SER A 100 -0.34 4.77 -17.36
N SER A 101 -1.04 3.67 -17.62
CA SER A 101 -1.91 3.53 -18.79
C SER A 101 -3.23 4.31 -18.67
N GLY A 102 -3.49 4.94 -17.53
CA GLY A 102 -4.67 5.76 -17.30
C GLY A 102 -4.59 6.47 -15.95
N ASN A 103 -5.64 7.19 -15.58
CA ASN A 103 -5.77 7.77 -14.26
C ASN A 103 -6.68 6.87 -13.42
N TYR A 104 -6.07 6.03 -12.58
CA TYR A 104 -6.77 5.04 -11.78
C TYR A 104 -6.78 5.39 -10.28
N GLY A 105 -6.40 6.62 -9.92
CA GLY A 105 -6.31 7.07 -8.54
C GLY A 105 -5.48 6.11 -7.67
N PRO A 106 -6.01 5.57 -6.56
CA PRO A 106 -5.25 4.66 -5.70
C PRO A 106 -4.83 3.36 -6.42
N HIS A 107 -5.55 2.92 -7.45
CA HIS A 107 -5.22 1.70 -8.19
C HIS A 107 -3.96 1.83 -9.04
N THR A 108 -3.51 3.06 -9.34
CA THR A 108 -2.28 3.32 -10.14
C THR A 108 -1.04 2.69 -9.49
N LYS A 109 -1.02 2.51 -8.16
CA LYS A 109 0.13 1.94 -7.45
C LYS A 109 0.41 0.47 -7.80
N TYR A 110 -0.55 -0.27 -8.33
CA TYR A 110 -0.39 -1.70 -8.63
C TYR A 110 -0.85 -2.11 -10.01
N PHE A 111 -1.87 -1.47 -10.60
CA PHE A 111 -2.59 -2.03 -11.75
C PHE A 111 -1.65 -2.34 -12.93
N ASP A 112 -0.94 -1.33 -13.43
CA ASP A 112 -0.03 -1.53 -14.55
C ASP A 112 1.18 -2.40 -14.18
N ALA A 113 1.61 -2.40 -12.91
CA ALA A 113 2.65 -3.29 -12.43
C ALA A 113 2.21 -4.76 -12.52
N PHE A 114 0.98 -5.05 -12.10
CA PHE A 114 0.42 -6.39 -12.17
C PHE A 114 0.19 -6.82 -13.61
N GLN A 115 -0.29 -5.94 -14.48
CA GLN A 115 -0.39 -6.24 -15.92
C GLN A 115 0.97 -6.61 -16.53
N GLN A 116 2.05 -5.90 -16.14
CA GLN A 116 3.39 -6.13 -16.69
C GLN A 116 4.09 -7.36 -16.09
N LEU A 117 3.75 -7.73 -14.86
CA LEU A 117 4.39 -8.84 -14.12
C LEU A 117 3.55 -10.12 -14.11
N ALA A 118 2.34 -10.10 -14.67
CA ALA A 118 1.52 -11.30 -14.87
C ALA A 118 2.30 -12.37 -15.65
N GLY A 119 2.26 -13.60 -15.15
CA GLY A 119 2.99 -14.75 -15.72
C GLY A 119 4.46 -14.86 -15.29
N THR A 120 4.96 -13.94 -14.46
CA THR A 120 6.31 -14.02 -13.87
C THR A 120 6.27 -14.62 -12.47
N THR A 121 7.44 -14.85 -11.87
CA THR A 121 7.61 -15.24 -10.46
C THR A 121 7.85 -14.04 -9.54
N THR A 122 7.67 -12.81 -10.03
CA THR A 122 7.96 -11.60 -9.28
C THR A 122 6.92 -11.34 -8.21
N THR A 123 7.38 -11.04 -6.99
CA THR A 123 6.55 -10.54 -5.89
C THR A 123 6.46 -9.01 -5.94
N VAL A 124 5.27 -8.46 -5.68
CA VAL A 124 5.07 -7.00 -5.64
C VAL A 124 4.69 -6.56 -4.23
N ILE A 125 5.35 -5.53 -3.73
CA ILE A 125 5.00 -4.83 -2.48
C ILE A 125 4.47 -3.45 -2.84
N THR A 126 3.21 -3.16 -2.50
CA THR A 126 2.66 -1.81 -2.67
C THR A 126 2.94 -0.95 -1.45
N ILE A 127 3.28 0.33 -1.65
CA ILE A 127 3.45 1.33 -0.58
C ILE A 127 2.79 2.66 -0.96
N ASP A 128 2.63 3.55 0.01
CA ASP A 128 2.14 4.91 -0.17
C ASP A 128 3.30 5.92 -0.28
N ASP A 129 3.05 7.06 -0.93
CA ASP A 129 4.05 8.10 -1.22
C ASP A 129 4.31 9.06 -0.06
N ASP A 130 3.54 8.96 1.02
CA ASP A 130 3.53 9.86 2.17
C ASP A 130 3.97 9.22 3.48
N VAL A 131 4.64 8.07 3.42
CA VAL A 131 5.09 7.29 4.57
C VAL A 131 6.60 7.09 4.58
N ILE A 132 7.23 7.24 5.74
CA ILE A 132 8.64 6.92 5.98
C ILE A 132 8.74 5.52 6.60
N TYR A 133 9.27 4.57 5.83
CA TYR A 133 9.36 3.17 6.21
C TYR A 133 10.64 2.84 7.01
N PRO A 134 10.58 1.87 7.94
CA PRO A 134 11.75 1.37 8.66
C PRO A 134 12.68 0.58 7.73
N LYS A 135 13.98 0.48 8.08
CA LYS A 135 14.96 -0.23 7.24
C LYS A 135 14.63 -1.71 7.01
N THR A 136 14.01 -2.36 7.98
CA THR A 136 13.60 -3.78 7.93
C THR A 136 12.20 -3.98 7.36
N PHE A 137 11.63 -2.96 6.69
CA PHE A 137 10.27 -3.00 6.14
C PHE A 137 10.07 -4.17 5.16
N VAL A 138 10.93 -4.24 4.14
CA VAL A 138 10.85 -5.30 3.12
C VAL A 138 11.18 -6.66 3.74
N GLU A 139 12.29 -6.74 4.47
CA GLU A 139 12.77 -7.95 5.17
C GLU A 139 11.64 -8.63 5.96
N LYS A 140 10.95 -7.87 6.80
CA LYS A 140 9.88 -8.41 7.65
C LYS A 140 8.62 -8.81 6.88
N LEU A 141 8.31 -8.17 5.74
CA LEU A 141 7.22 -8.64 4.87
C LEU A 141 7.58 -10.00 4.26
N LEU A 142 8.82 -10.16 3.80
CA LEU A 142 9.31 -11.41 3.22
C LEU A 142 9.40 -12.53 4.27
N ASP A 143 9.95 -12.25 5.44
CA ASP A 143 10.11 -13.23 6.52
C ASP A 143 8.76 -13.76 7.03
N ALA A 144 7.74 -12.90 7.06
CA ALA A 144 6.39 -13.28 7.48
C ALA A 144 5.59 -13.95 6.35
N HIS A 145 6.06 -13.90 5.10
CA HIS A 145 5.32 -14.38 3.95
C HIS A 145 5.37 -15.92 3.83
N THR A 146 4.24 -16.51 3.47
CA THR A 146 4.10 -17.94 3.19
C THR A 146 3.23 -18.12 1.94
N PRO A 147 3.37 -19.24 1.20
CA PRO A 147 2.52 -19.50 0.04
C PRO A 147 1.03 -19.49 0.38
N GLY A 148 0.21 -18.89 -0.49
CA GLY A 148 -1.24 -18.83 -0.32
C GLY A 148 -1.74 -17.71 0.60
N GLN A 149 -0.92 -16.69 0.88
CA GLN A 149 -1.37 -15.51 1.62
C GLN A 149 -0.93 -14.21 0.97
N VAL A 150 -1.63 -13.13 1.30
CA VAL A 150 -1.18 -11.75 1.14
C VAL A 150 -0.68 -11.27 2.50
N THR A 151 0.50 -10.67 2.54
CA THR A 151 1.17 -10.30 3.80
C THR A 151 1.18 -8.79 3.96
N CYS A 152 0.74 -8.28 5.10
CA CYS A 152 0.59 -6.83 5.32
C CYS A 152 1.04 -6.40 6.72
N TYR A 153 1.26 -5.10 6.88
CA TYR A 153 1.57 -4.53 8.21
C TYR A 153 0.34 -4.12 9.03
N ARG A 154 -0.81 -3.96 8.36
CA ARG A 154 -2.04 -3.46 8.99
C ARG A 154 -3.25 -4.08 8.32
N ALA A 155 -3.99 -4.87 9.10
CA ALA A 155 -5.28 -5.42 8.72
C ALA A 155 -6.36 -5.12 9.75
N HIS A 156 -7.61 -5.14 9.31
CA HIS A 156 -8.80 -5.17 10.15
C HIS A 156 -9.49 -6.53 10.06
N HIS A 157 -10.15 -6.99 11.12
CA HIS A 157 -11.16 -8.04 11.03
C HIS A 157 -12.45 -7.46 10.48
N ILE A 158 -12.95 -8.08 9.42
CA ILE A 158 -14.26 -7.79 8.85
C ILE A 158 -15.31 -8.24 9.87
N VAL A 159 -16.06 -7.28 10.41
CA VAL A 159 -17.17 -7.60 11.30
C VAL A 159 -18.39 -7.94 10.45
N THR A 160 -19.16 -8.93 10.90
CA THR A 160 -20.34 -9.43 10.19
C THR A 160 -21.57 -9.27 11.07
N ASP A 161 -22.71 -8.98 10.45
CA ASP A 161 -24.03 -8.95 11.09
C ASP A 161 -24.90 -10.01 10.41
N GLY A 162 -25.05 -11.16 11.07
CA GLY A 162 -25.63 -12.37 10.47
C GLY A 162 -24.90 -12.79 9.20
N ASN A 163 -25.62 -12.82 8.08
CA ASN A 163 -25.10 -13.21 6.75
C ASN A 163 -24.61 -12.01 5.92
N THR A 164 -24.39 -10.85 6.56
CA THR A 164 -23.97 -9.62 5.89
C THR A 164 -22.73 -9.04 6.54
N LEU A 165 -22.03 -8.17 5.83
CA LEU A 165 -20.90 -7.42 6.39
C LEU A 165 -21.45 -6.23 7.17
N ALA A 166 -20.94 -6.04 8.40
CA ALA A 166 -21.20 -4.82 9.16
C ALA A 166 -20.52 -3.62 8.46
N PRO A 167 -20.99 -2.38 8.71
CA PRO A 167 -20.37 -1.18 8.16
C PRO A 167 -18.86 -1.14 8.40
N TYR A 168 -18.09 -0.64 7.43
CA TYR A 168 -16.63 -0.59 7.45
C TYR A 168 -16.07 0.08 8.71
N THR A 169 -16.78 1.09 9.23
CA THR A 169 -16.39 1.80 10.47
C THR A 169 -16.47 0.94 11.73
N GLN A 170 -17.18 -0.19 11.68
CA GLN A 170 -17.30 -1.15 12.78
C GLN A 170 -16.26 -2.26 12.69
N TRP A 171 -15.48 -2.33 11.62
CA TRP A 171 -14.42 -3.34 11.50
C TRP A 171 -13.33 -3.10 12.53
N GLU A 172 -12.85 -4.18 13.13
CA GLU A 172 -11.93 -4.12 14.27
C GLU A 172 -10.49 -4.30 13.83
N LYS A 173 -9.51 -3.89 14.63
CA LYS A 173 -8.10 -4.13 14.31
C LYS A 173 -7.79 -5.63 14.44
N ALA A 174 -7.05 -6.19 13.49
CA ALA A 174 -6.48 -7.52 13.66
C ALA A 174 -5.39 -7.50 14.75
N VAL A 175 -5.47 -8.43 15.71
CA VAL A 175 -4.58 -8.46 16.89
C VAL A 175 -3.68 -9.71 16.96
N ASP A 176 -3.55 -10.42 15.84
CA ASP A 176 -2.71 -11.61 15.68
C ASP A 176 -2.14 -11.71 14.24
N THR A 177 -1.28 -12.70 14.02
CA THR A 177 -0.58 -12.94 12.74
C THR A 177 -1.14 -14.11 11.93
N THR A 178 -2.16 -14.81 12.43
CA THR A 178 -2.76 -15.98 11.78
C THR A 178 -3.38 -15.58 10.45
N PRO A 179 -3.09 -16.29 9.34
CA PRO A 179 -3.73 -16.00 8.06
C PRO A 179 -5.24 -16.31 8.13
N ALA A 180 -6.08 -15.38 7.68
CA ALA A 180 -7.53 -15.57 7.58
C ALA A 180 -8.14 -14.81 6.39
N TYR A 181 -9.26 -15.30 5.85
CA TYR A 181 -10.08 -14.66 4.83
C TYR A 181 -10.87 -13.47 5.38
N ASP A 182 -11.21 -13.48 6.68
CA ASP A 182 -11.92 -12.39 7.36
C ASP A 182 -11.01 -11.22 7.79
N LYS A 183 -9.72 -11.28 7.44
CA LYS A 183 -8.78 -10.17 7.60
C LYS A 183 -8.73 -9.34 6.33
N PHE A 184 -8.76 -8.02 6.48
CA PHE A 184 -8.74 -7.04 5.41
C PHE A 184 -7.48 -6.20 5.50
N ALA A 185 -6.54 -6.39 4.58
CA ALA A 185 -5.33 -5.57 4.51
C ALA A 185 -5.69 -4.14 4.10
N THR A 186 -5.09 -3.17 4.79
CA THR A 186 -5.20 -1.75 4.38
C THR A 186 -3.86 -1.30 3.79
N GLY A 187 -3.89 -0.73 2.59
CA GLY A 187 -2.72 -0.48 1.75
C GLY A 187 -1.69 0.47 2.34
N VAL A 188 -2.12 1.33 3.27
CA VAL A 188 -1.31 2.45 3.82
C VAL A 188 0.01 2.03 4.46
N SER A 189 0.01 0.90 5.16
CA SER A 189 1.22 0.42 5.85
C SER A 189 2.04 -0.55 5.02
N GLY A 190 1.67 -0.78 3.76
CA GLY A 190 2.37 -1.68 2.87
C GLY A 190 1.83 -3.11 2.88
N VAL A 191 1.76 -3.69 1.69
CA VAL A 191 1.18 -5.01 1.44
C VAL A 191 2.01 -5.73 0.37
N LEU A 192 2.32 -7.00 0.62
CA LEU A 192 3.04 -7.90 -0.27
C LEU A 192 2.03 -8.84 -0.95
N TYR A 193 2.09 -8.89 -2.28
CA TYR A 193 1.29 -9.74 -3.15
C TYR A 193 2.16 -10.79 -3.85
N PRO A 194 1.87 -12.08 -3.68
CA PRO A 194 2.61 -13.15 -4.37
C PRO A 194 2.25 -13.22 -5.87
N PRO A 195 3.07 -13.91 -6.69
CA PRO A 195 2.86 -14.04 -8.13
C PRO A 195 1.46 -14.51 -8.54
N GLU A 196 0.88 -15.45 -7.80
CA GLU A 196 -0.45 -16.00 -8.07
C GLU A 196 -1.54 -14.95 -7.89
N MET A 197 -1.40 -14.10 -6.88
CA MET A 197 -2.32 -13.00 -6.63
C MET A 197 -2.18 -11.91 -7.70
N ILE A 198 -0.96 -11.60 -8.12
CA ILE A 198 -0.68 -10.67 -9.22
C ILE A 198 -1.37 -11.15 -10.50
N GLN A 199 -1.21 -12.43 -10.85
CA GLN A 199 -1.85 -13.04 -12.01
C GLN A 199 -3.39 -12.95 -11.91
N ALA A 200 -3.97 -13.28 -10.75
CA ALA A 200 -5.42 -13.29 -10.56
C ALA A 200 -6.04 -11.89 -10.71
N VAL A 201 -5.40 -10.87 -10.12
CA VAL A 201 -5.85 -9.48 -10.25
C VAL A 201 -5.67 -8.96 -11.67
N ALA A 202 -4.54 -9.25 -12.32
CA ALA A 202 -4.30 -8.83 -13.69
C ALA A 202 -5.33 -9.41 -14.68
N ALA A 203 -5.69 -10.68 -14.51
CA ALA A 203 -6.73 -11.34 -15.31
C ALA A 203 -8.12 -10.69 -15.15
N SER A 204 -8.34 -9.95 -14.07
CA SER A 204 -9.62 -9.30 -13.75
C SER A 204 -9.77 -7.91 -14.39
N GLY A 205 -8.70 -7.41 -15.04
CA GLY A 205 -8.73 -6.17 -15.82
C GLY A 205 -9.13 -4.94 -14.98
N LYS A 206 -9.92 -4.05 -15.59
CA LYS A 206 -10.27 -2.74 -15.02
C LYS A 206 -11.64 -2.70 -14.33
N GLY A 207 -12.19 -3.84 -13.90
CA GLY A 207 -13.52 -3.91 -13.27
C GLY A 207 -13.67 -3.03 -12.02
N PHE A 208 -12.55 -2.72 -11.35
CA PHE A 208 -12.54 -1.78 -10.23
C PHE A 208 -13.07 -0.39 -10.58
N LEU A 209 -13.00 0.05 -11.85
CA LEU A 209 -13.53 1.34 -12.28
C LEU A 209 -15.04 1.44 -12.07
N ASP A 210 -15.74 0.31 -12.17
CA ASP A 210 -17.20 0.26 -12.06
C ASP A 210 -17.67 0.05 -10.61
N THR A 211 -16.90 -0.70 -9.80
CA THR A 211 -17.36 -1.11 -8.46
C THR A 211 -16.66 -0.41 -7.31
N CYS A 212 -15.38 -0.09 -7.44
CA CYS A 212 -14.57 0.43 -6.35
C CYS A 212 -13.44 1.39 -6.79
N PRO A 213 -13.72 2.42 -7.62
CA PRO A 213 -12.67 3.26 -8.24
C PRO A 213 -11.79 4.05 -7.26
N ARG A 214 -12.18 4.12 -5.99
CA ARG A 214 -11.49 4.86 -4.92
C ARG A 214 -11.03 3.94 -3.78
N ALA A 215 -11.16 2.63 -3.93
CA ALA A 215 -10.87 1.66 -2.88
C ALA A 215 -10.11 0.46 -3.45
N ASP A 216 -8.82 0.66 -3.68
CA ASP A 216 -7.88 -0.39 -4.10
C ASP A 216 -7.86 -1.58 -3.14
N ASP A 217 -7.86 -1.32 -1.84
CA ASP A 217 -7.89 -2.36 -0.81
C ASP A 217 -9.12 -3.28 -0.94
N VAL A 218 -10.28 -2.73 -1.31
CA VAL A 218 -11.53 -3.49 -1.51
C VAL A 218 -11.42 -4.42 -2.71
N TRP A 219 -10.90 -3.92 -3.83
CA TRP A 219 -10.65 -4.73 -5.01
C TRP A 219 -9.66 -5.86 -4.73
N LEU A 220 -8.53 -5.53 -4.11
CA LEU A 220 -7.45 -6.47 -3.85
C LEU A 220 -7.88 -7.55 -2.85
N HIS A 221 -8.67 -7.20 -1.83
CA HIS A 221 -9.22 -8.21 -0.91
C HIS A 221 -10.22 -9.15 -1.59
N ALA A 222 -11.16 -8.61 -2.37
CA ALA A 222 -12.11 -9.45 -3.11
C ALA A 222 -11.40 -10.44 -4.03
N HIS A 223 -10.33 -10.02 -4.70
CA HIS A 223 -9.53 -10.92 -5.53
C HIS A 223 -8.66 -11.89 -4.72
N ALA A 224 -8.20 -11.52 -3.52
CA ALA A 224 -7.54 -12.46 -2.62
C ALA A 224 -8.50 -13.59 -2.22
N LEU A 225 -9.75 -13.26 -1.86
CA LEU A 225 -10.79 -14.26 -1.59
C LEU A 225 -10.99 -15.20 -2.79
N ARG A 226 -11.22 -14.64 -3.98
CA ARG A 226 -11.48 -15.41 -5.21
C ARG A 226 -10.29 -16.29 -5.63
N ALA A 227 -9.07 -15.84 -5.35
CA ALA A 227 -7.84 -16.56 -5.62
C ALA A 227 -7.40 -17.49 -4.45
N ASN A 228 -8.24 -17.70 -3.44
CA ASN A 228 -7.92 -18.53 -2.25
C ASN A 228 -6.68 -18.07 -1.46
N HIS A 229 -6.44 -16.77 -1.39
CA HIS A 229 -5.41 -16.17 -0.57
C HIS A 229 -5.98 -15.62 0.73
N LYS A 230 -5.40 -16.04 1.85
CA LYS A 230 -5.71 -15.46 3.18
C LYS A 230 -4.88 -14.20 3.41
N ILE A 231 -5.31 -13.35 4.35
CA ILE A 231 -4.54 -12.16 4.74
C ILE A 231 -3.84 -12.41 6.08
N ALA A 232 -2.55 -12.11 6.16
CA ALA A 232 -1.75 -12.25 7.37
C ALA A 232 -1.01 -10.95 7.73
N GLN A 233 -0.96 -10.63 9.02
CA GLN A 233 -0.15 -9.51 9.51
C GLN A 233 1.28 -9.94 9.84
N VAL A 234 2.25 -9.08 9.55
CA VAL A 234 3.66 -9.23 9.96
C VAL A 234 3.82 -9.25 11.49
N HIS A 235 2.96 -8.53 12.21
CA HIS A 235 3.01 -8.39 13.66
C HIS A 235 1.60 -8.57 14.26
N PRO A 236 1.48 -9.03 15.52
CA PRO A 236 0.17 -9.18 16.14
C PRO A 236 -0.61 -7.86 16.17
N GLN A 237 0.06 -6.74 16.44
CA GLN A 237 -0.58 -5.43 16.43
C GLN A 237 -0.32 -4.69 15.10
N PRO A 238 -1.34 -4.00 14.55
CA PRO A 238 -1.20 -3.24 13.32
C PRO A 238 -0.14 -2.16 13.49
N ARG A 239 0.71 -2.00 12.48
CA ARG A 239 1.74 -0.95 12.48
C ARG A 239 1.31 0.25 11.66
N SER A 240 1.54 1.42 12.23
CA SER A 240 1.53 2.70 11.52
C SER A 240 2.94 3.26 11.57
N PHE A 241 3.40 3.79 10.43
CA PHE A 241 4.70 4.41 10.30
C PHE A 241 4.59 5.93 10.29
N ASN A 242 5.73 6.62 10.25
CA ASN A 242 5.75 8.08 10.29
C ASN A 242 5.22 8.65 8.97
N ILE A 243 4.24 9.55 9.05
CA ILE A 243 3.62 10.21 7.90
C ILE A 243 4.38 11.51 7.61
N ILE A 244 4.56 11.83 6.33
CA ILE A 244 5.17 13.08 5.89
C ILE A 244 4.21 14.26 6.19
N PRO A 245 4.57 15.22 7.08
CA PRO A 245 3.62 16.14 7.73
C PRO A 245 2.83 17.10 6.83
N HIS A 246 3.23 17.28 5.58
CA HIS A 246 2.67 18.31 4.69
C HIS A 246 1.69 17.77 3.63
N ILE A 247 1.35 16.48 3.69
CA ILE A 247 0.64 15.79 2.60
C ILE A 247 -0.85 15.51 2.95
N GLN A 248 -1.28 15.77 4.18
CA GLN A 248 -2.62 15.40 4.69
C GLN A 248 -3.77 16.40 4.41
N PHE A 249 -3.70 17.17 3.33
CA PHE A 249 -4.91 17.77 2.74
C PHE A 249 -5.27 17.03 1.44
N SER A 250 -5.65 15.75 1.55
CA SER A 250 -6.27 15.03 0.43
C SER A 250 -7.76 14.80 0.74
N GLY A 251 -8.63 15.16 -0.20
CA GLY A 251 -10.08 14.96 -0.07
C GLY A 251 -10.51 13.49 0.08
N LEU A 252 -9.59 12.54 -0.12
CA LEU A 252 -9.83 11.10 -0.02
C LEU A 252 -10.22 10.66 1.39
N VAL A 253 -9.56 11.17 2.45
CA VAL A 253 -9.91 10.81 3.84
C VAL A 253 -11.26 11.41 4.25
N MET A 254 -11.58 12.63 3.82
CA MET A 254 -12.89 13.22 4.08
C MET A 254 -14.01 12.52 3.30
N GLY A 255 -13.79 12.17 2.03
CA GLY A 255 -14.78 11.51 1.19
C GLY A 255 -15.06 10.05 1.59
N ASN A 256 -14.04 9.29 1.98
CA ASN A 256 -14.18 7.86 2.28
C ASN A 256 -14.76 7.57 3.67
N THR A 257 -14.58 8.47 4.66
CA THR A 257 -15.01 8.22 6.05
C THR A 257 -16.29 8.97 6.44
N ILE A 258 -16.59 10.12 5.84
CA ILE A 258 -17.74 10.96 6.26
C ILE A 258 -19.00 10.68 5.40
N GLY A 259 -18.90 9.92 4.31
CA GLY A 259 -20.01 9.73 3.35
C GLY A 259 -20.39 8.28 3.00
N GLY A 260 -19.90 7.25 3.71
CA GLY A 260 -20.23 5.85 3.38
C GLY A 260 -19.60 5.29 2.10
N GLY A 261 -18.64 6.01 1.50
CA GLY A 261 -18.06 5.65 0.20
C GLY A 261 -17.33 4.30 0.17
N ASN A 262 -16.76 3.84 1.29
CA ASN A 262 -16.20 2.49 1.37
C ASN A 262 -17.30 1.43 1.42
N ASP A 263 -18.38 1.64 2.18
CA ASP A 263 -19.48 0.68 2.29
C ASP A 263 -20.19 0.46 0.95
N GLU A 264 -20.39 1.53 0.17
CA GLU A 264 -20.97 1.43 -1.19
C GLU A 264 -20.07 0.63 -2.13
N GLN A 265 -18.76 0.90 -2.12
CA GLN A 265 -17.80 0.19 -2.96
C GLN A 265 -17.61 -1.27 -2.53
N ILE A 266 -17.70 -1.57 -1.23
CA ILE A 266 -17.71 -2.94 -0.70
C ILE A 266 -18.96 -3.68 -1.22
N LYS A 267 -20.15 -3.08 -1.09
CA LYS A 267 -21.40 -3.68 -1.58
C LYS A 267 -21.40 -3.92 -3.08
N ALA A 268 -20.83 -2.99 -3.86
CA ALA A 268 -20.74 -3.13 -5.31
C ALA A 268 -19.70 -4.17 -5.75
N THR A 269 -18.70 -4.47 -4.92
CA THR A 269 -17.56 -5.34 -5.29
C THR A 269 -17.72 -6.77 -4.77
N TYR A 270 -18.20 -6.96 -3.55
CA TYR A 270 -18.27 -8.26 -2.88
C TYR A 270 -19.52 -9.02 -3.32
N THR A 271 -19.34 -10.27 -3.72
CA THR A 271 -20.44 -11.18 -4.08
C THR A 271 -20.91 -11.98 -2.87
N ALA A 272 -22.06 -12.67 -3.00
CA ALA A 272 -22.54 -13.58 -1.97
C ALA A 272 -21.52 -14.70 -1.65
N ALA A 273 -20.81 -15.22 -2.66
CA ALA A 273 -19.77 -16.24 -2.48
C ALA A 273 -18.54 -15.69 -1.74
N ASP A 274 -18.17 -14.42 -1.97
CA ASP A 274 -17.10 -13.77 -1.22
C ASP A 274 -17.47 -13.64 0.27
N ILE A 275 -18.72 -13.26 0.57
CA ILE A 275 -19.22 -13.14 1.95
C ILE A 275 -19.32 -14.51 2.62
N GLU A 276 -19.82 -15.53 1.93
CA GLU A 276 -19.89 -16.91 2.46
C GLU A 276 -18.50 -17.42 2.84
N LYS A 277 -17.47 -17.11 2.03
CA LYS A 277 -16.09 -17.48 2.32
C LYS A 277 -15.53 -16.80 3.58
N ILE A 278 -15.86 -15.52 3.77
CA ILE A 278 -15.51 -14.78 5.00
C ILE A 278 -16.18 -15.40 6.23
N LEU A 279 -17.45 -15.78 6.10
CA LEU A 279 -18.23 -16.37 7.20
C LEU A 279 -17.78 -17.81 7.52
N GLY A 280 -17.46 -18.60 6.49
CA GLY A 280 -17.13 -20.02 6.61
C GLY A 280 -15.83 -20.32 7.37
N GLU A 281 -14.94 -19.35 7.55
CA GLU A 281 -13.72 -19.53 8.35
C GLU A 281 -13.98 -19.40 9.87
N ARG A 282 -15.17 -18.95 10.27
CA ARG A 282 -15.56 -18.80 11.68
C ARG A 282 -16.27 -20.02 12.27
N ALA A 283 -16.57 -21.04 11.46
CA ALA A 283 -17.19 -22.30 11.87
C ALA A 283 -16.13 -23.37 12.16
#